data_AF-A0A673CLR8-F1
#
_entry.id   AF-A0A673CLR8-F1
#
_cell.length_a   1.000
_cell.length_b   1.000
_cell.length_c   1.000
_cell.angle_alpha   90.00
_cell.angle_beta   90.00
_cell.angle_gamma   90.00
#
_symmetry.space_group_name_H-M   'P 1'
#
loop_
_entity.id
_entity.type
_entity.pdbx_description
1 polymer ?
#
loop_
_entity_poly.entity_id
_entity_poly.type
_entity_poly.pdbx_seq_one_letter_code
_entity_poly.pdbx_strand_id
1 'polypeptide(L)'
;MLWLSRTTHQPHRDNNMKVSALLIICLCLILGTLGKPQFPEQEKDPKFWNTFAQRTLKNALTLQNLNRNKAKNLILFLGDGMGVPTVTAARILKGQLNGEGGEETVLEMDKFPFVSLAKTYNTNAQVPDSAGTATAYLCGVKANEGTVGVSAAAVRSQCNTTKGNEVTSILRWAKDAGKSVGIVTTTRVNHATPSAAYAHSVDRDWYSDNEMPAEALQDGCRDIARQLFENIPNIDVIMGGGRKYMFPKNVSDVEYPNVAKHSGTRKDGRNLVQEWRDRMETQKGHYVWNKKQLLSLNPNNVDYLLGLFEPGDLTYDLERNTDTDPSLTEMVEVAIKILRKNPSGFYLLVEGEFADIDKCTFRPGYKGCLDIICLLSPGPFVSCQNHFNLTQNNGLADSRSFIHIKPSKTKF
;
A
#
# COMPACT_ATOMS: atom_id res chain seq x y z
N MET A 1 39.76 -78.38 13.04
CA MET A 1 38.72 -79.39 12.77
C MET A 1 37.75 -78.81 11.75
N LEU A 2 37.68 -79.44 10.56
CA LEU A 2 36.55 -79.61 9.62
C LEU A 2 35.52 -78.45 9.52
N TRP A 3 35.13 -77.90 8.36
CA TRP A 3 35.05 -78.48 7.02
C TRP A 3 34.83 -77.38 5.95
N LEU A 4 35.27 -77.67 4.73
CA LEU A 4 35.08 -76.89 3.50
C LEU A 4 33.62 -76.93 3.00
N SER A 5 33.21 -75.90 2.26
CA SER A 5 32.38 -76.11 1.07
C SER A 5 32.65 -75.05 0.01
N ARG A 6 32.95 -75.54 -1.20
CA ARG A 6 33.09 -74.77 -2.45
C ARG A 6 31.71 -74.41 -2.98
N THR A 7 31.56 -73.20 -3.54
CA THR A 7 30.56 -72.94 -4.57
C THR A 7 31.16 -72.17 -5.74
N THR A 8 30.73 -72.59 -6.91
CA THR A 8 31.21 -72.35 -8.26
C THR A 8 30.73 -71.01 -8.82
N HIS A 9 31.60 -70.33 -9.58
CA HIS A 9 31.25 -69.21 -10.45
C HIS A 9 30.32 -69.64 -11.60
N GLN A 10 29.26 -68.88 -11.84
CA GLN A 10 28.56 -68.79 -13.13
C GLN A 10 28.49 -67.31 -13.55
N PRO A 11 28.60 -66.99 -14.86
CA PRO A 11 28.72 -65.62 -15.35
C PRO A 11 27.34 -64.96 -15.46
N HIS A 12 27.08 -63.91 -14.69
CA HIS A 12 25.90 -63.08 -14.89
C HIS A 12 26.13 -62.14 -16.08
N ARG A 13 25.35 -62.38 -17.14
CA ARG A 13 25.24 -61.55 -18.35
C ARG A 13 24.83 -60.10 -18.02
N ASP A 14 25.48 -59.17 -18.71
CA ASP A 14 25.27 -57.72 -18.77
C ASP A 14 23.84 -57.27 -19.14
N ASN A 15 22.89 -57.37 -18.20
CA ASN A 15 21.60 -56.68 -18.33
C ASN A 15 21.58 -55.33 -17.60
N ASN A 16 22.45 -55.11 -16.60
CA ASN A 16 22.46 -53.86 -15.81
C ASN A 16 23.03 -52.66 -16.59
N MET A 17 23.91 -52.90 -17.56
CA MET A 17 24.55 -51.83 -18.34
C MET A 17 23.60 -51.23 -19.38
N LYS A 18 22.67 -52.03 -19.94
CA LYS A 18 21.66 -51.54 -20.90
C LYS A 18 20.53 -50.77 -20.23
N VAL A 19 20.09 -51.22 -19.05
CA VAL A 19 19.04 -50.54 -18.27
C VAL A 19 19.53 -49.21 -17.71
N SER A 20 20.78 -49.15 -17.25
CA SER A 20 21.40 -47.91 -16.77
C SER A 20 21.63 -46.90 -17.89
N ALA A 21 22.04 -47.35 -19.09
CA ALA A 21 22.18 -46.49 -20.26
C ALA A 21 20.83 -45.93 -20.74
N LEU A 22 19.76 -46.74 -20.75
CA LEU A 22 18.41 -46.25 -21.09
C LEU A 22 17.85 -45.25 -20.07
N LEU A 23 18.10 -45.47 -18.76
CA LEU A 23 17.70 -44.53 -17.71
C LEU A 23 18.44 -43.20 -17.82
N ILE A 24 19.75 -43.20 -18.12
CA ILE A 24 20.54 -41.98 -18.33
C ILE A 24 20.09 -41.25 -19.60
N ILE A 25 19.79 -41.96 -20.69
CA ILE A 25 19.28 -41.35 -21.92
C ILE A 25 17.87 -40.76 -21.71
N CYS A 26 16.98 -41.44 -20.98
CA CYS A 26 15.68 -40.87 -20.59
C CYS A 26 15.84 -39.66 -19.66
N LEU A 27 16.77 -39.69 -18.70
CA LEU A 27 17.05 -38.56 -17.82
C LEU A 27 17.61 -37.36 -18.61
N CYS A 28 18.50 -37.59 -19.58
CA CYS A 28 19.03 -36.55 -20.47
C CYS A 28 17.98 -36.02 -21.46
N LEU A 29 17.03 -36.84 -21.92
CA LEU A 29 15.92 -36.41 -22.76
C LEU A 29 14.87 -35.60 -21.97
N ILE A 30 14.66 -35.93 -20.70
CA ILE A 30 13.80 -35.15 -19.78
C ILE A 30 14.51 -33.84 -19.36
N LEU A 31 15.82 -33.85 -19.18
CA LEU A 31 16.63 -32.64 -18.91
C LEU A 31 16.78 -31.72 -20.13
N GLY A 32 16.69 -32.26 -21.36
CA GLY A 32 16.77 -31.49 -22.60
C GLY A 32 15.57 -30.57 -22.87
N THR A 33 14.44 -30.78 -22.16
CA THR A 33 13.24 -29.93 -22.25
C THR A 33 13.11 -28.95 -21.08
N LEU A 34 13.97 -29.06 -20.06
CA LEU A 34 13.92 -28.26 -18.82
C LEU A 34 14.70 -26.93 -18.87
N GLY A 35 15.19 -26.51 -20.04
CA GLY A 35 16.22 -25.45 -20.12
C GLY A 35 16.05 -24.37 -21.18
N LYS A 36 14.89 -24.26 -21.85
CA LYS A 36 14.63 -23.12 -22.74
C LYS A 36 13.65 -22.17 -22.07
N PRO A 37 14.01 -20.89 -21.85
CA PRO A 37 13.03 -19.91 -21.41
C PRO A 37 11.86 -19.91 -22.40
N GLN A 38 10.66 -20.14 -21.89
CA GLN A 38 9.46 -20.22 -22.70
C GLN A 38 8.98 -18.80 -23.00
N PHE A 39 9.49 -18.23 -24.09
CA PHE A 39 8.99 -16.95 -24.60
C PHE A 39 7.71 -17.18 -25.43
N PRO A 40 6.75 -16.23 -25.41
CA PRO A 40 5.62 -16.27 -26.33
C PRO A 40 6.11 -16.40 -27.78
N GLU A 41 5.61 -17.38 -28.55
CA GLU A 41 6.08 -17.64 -29.93
C GLU A 41 5.99 -16.39 -30.83
N GLN A 42 4.99 -15.54 -30.60
CA GLN A 42 4.80 -14.27 -31.32
C GLN A 42 5.98 -13.29 -31.16
N GLU A 43 6.69 -13.31 -30.04
CA GLU A 43 7.82 -12.40 -29.78
C GLU A 43 9.07 -12.75 -30.57
N LYS A 44 9.13 -13.96 -31.15
CA LYS A 44 10.21 -14.34 -32.07
C LYS A 44 10.12 -13.64 -33.42
N ASP A 45 8.94 -13.15 -33.80
CA ASP A 45 8.72 -12.40 -35.03
C ASP A 45 9.05 -10.91 -34.82
N PRO A 46 10.05 -10.33 -35.51
CA PRO A 46 10.35 -8.89 -35.44
C PRO A 46 9.14 -7.99 -35.73
N LYS A 47 8.15 -8.48 -36.50
CA LYS A 47 6.91 -7.75 -36.79
C LYS A 47 6.11 -7.46 -35.53
N PHE A 48 6.14 -8.33 -34.53
CA PHE A 48 5.48 -8.11 -33.24
C PHE A 48 6.02 -6.83 -32.58
N TRP A 49 7.34 -6.74 -32.42
CA TRP A 49 8.03 -5.60 -31.81
C TRP A 49 7.82 -4.30 -32.59
N ASN A 50 7.93 -4.36 -33.93
CA ASN A 50 7.69 -3.20 -34.78
C ASN A 50 6.24 -2.70 -34.66
N THR A 51 5.26 -3.61 -34.60
CA THR A 51 3.84 -3.26 -34.43
C THR A 51 3.60 -2.64 -33.05
N PHE A 52 4.20 -3.20 -32.01
CA PHE A 52 4.13 -2.66 -30.65
C PHE A 52 4.72 -1.24 -30.57
N ALA A 53 5.88 -1.01 -31.18
CA ALA A 53 6.53 0.29 -31.23
C ALA A 53 5.69 1.32 -31.99
N GLN A 54 5.11 0.95 -33.14
CA GLN A 54 4.22 1.83 -33.91
C GLN A 54 2.97 2.23 -33.12
N ARG A 55 2.38 1.30 -32.36
CA ARG A 55 1.26 1.60 -31.45
C ARG A 55 1.67 2.58 -30.35
N THR A 56 2.83 2.37 -29.75
CA THR A 56 3.38 3.24 -28.69
C THR A 56 3.63 4.65 -29.22
N LEU A 57 4.24 4.78 -30.40
CA LEU A 57 4.45 6.06 -31.07
C LEU A 57 3.13 6.76 -31.39
N LYS A 58 2.14 6.03 -31.92
CA LYS A 58 0.81 6.58 -32.20
C LYS A 58 0.14 7.13 -30.94
N ASN A 59 0.24 6.40 -29.82
CA ASN A 59 -0.27 6.85 -28.53
C ASN A 59 0.49 8.09 -28.03
N ALA A 60 1.82 8.14 -28.16
CA ALA A 60 2.60 9.33 -27.78
C ALA A 60 2.20 10.57 -28.59
N LEU A 61 1.90 10.41 -29.88
CA LEU A 61 1.45 11.51 -30.74
C LEU A 61 0.08 12.06 -30.37
N THR A 62 -0.80 11.28 -29.72
CA THR A 62 -2.09 11.82 -29.25
C THR A 62 -1.94 12.74 -28.02
N LEU A 63 -0.83 12.63 -27.29
CA LEU A 63 -0.55 13.40 -26.08
C LEU A 63 0.04 14.79 -26.34
N GLN A 64 0.25 15.19 -27.61
CA GLN A 64 0.84 16.50 -27.93
C GLN A 64 -0.04 17.69 -27.54
N ASN A 65 -1.36 17.48 -27.45
CA ASN A 65 -2.30 18.50 -26.97
C ASN A 65 -2.45 18.39 -25.45
N LEU A 66 -1.67 19.19 -24.72
CA LEU A 66 -1.69 19.21 -23.26
C LEU A 66 -3.02 19.79 -22.73
N ASN A 67 -3.59 19.14 -21.72
CA ASN A 67 -4.71 19.68 -20.97
C ASN A 67 -4.23 20.87 -20.12
N ARG A 68 -4.65 22.09 -20.49
CA ARG A 68 -4.31 23.34 -19.79
C ARG A 68 -5.41 23.81 -18.82
N ASN A 69 -6.48 23.04 -18.66
CA ASN A 69 -7.57 23.38 -17.75
C ASN A 69 -7.11 23.24 -16.29
N LYS A 70 -7.70 24.05 -15.40
CA LYS A 70 -7.45 23.95 -13.96
C LYS A 70 -8.02 22.63 -13.42
N ALA A 71 -7.20 21.88 -12.68
CA ALA A 71 -7.64 20.65 -12.04
C ALA A 71 -8.71 20.93 -10.96
N LYS A 72 -9.88 20.30 -11.10
CA LYS A 72 -10.93 20.33 -10.07
C LYS A 72 -10.55 19.43 -8.89
N ASN A 73 -10.05 18.23 -9.16
CA ASN A 73 -9.68 17.25 -8.15
C ASN A 73 -8.17 16.98 -8.22
N LEU A 74 -7.58 16.73 -7.06
CA LEU A 74 -6.17 16.38 -6.90
C LEU A 74 -6.12 15.06 -6.11
N ILE A 75 -5.43 14.06 -6.65
CA ILE A 75 -5.20 12.79 -5.96
C ILE A 75 -3.71 12.51 -6.02
N LEU A 76 -3.10 12.31 -4.85
CA LEU A 76 -1.72 11.88 -4.73
C LEU A 76 -1.71 10.45 -4.20
N PHE A 77 -1.28 9.51 -5.05
CA PHE A 77 -0.95 8.15 -4.63
C PHE A 77 0.53 8.10 -4.25
N LEU A 78 0.81 7.72 -3.01
CA LEU A 78 2.15 7.64 -2.44
C LEU A 78 2.43 6.18 -2.06
N GLY A 79 3.33 5.53 -2.80
CA GLY A 79 3.93 4.26 -2.37
C GLY A 79 5.15 4.52 -1.50
N ASP A 80 5.00 4.41 -0.18
CA ASP A 80 6.15 4.56 0.73
C ASP A 80 7.14 3.41 0.43
N GLY A 81 8.44 3.70 0.33
CA GLY A 81 9.46 2.73 -0.09
C GLY A 81 9.38 2.24 -1.55
N MET A 82 8.47 2.76 -2.39
CA MET A 82 8.22 2.25 -3.75
C MET A 82 9.21 2.82 -4.79
N GLY A 83 10.48 2.40 -4.72
CA GLY A 83 11.50 2.74 -5.71
C GLY A 83 11.28 2.07 -7.08
N VAL A 84 12.08 2.48 -8.09
CA VAL A 84 12.06 1.89 -9.44
C VAL A 84 12.23 0.35 -9.44
N PRO A 85 13.12 -0.24 -8.61
CA PRO A 85 13.20 -1.70 -8.48
C PRO A 85 11.90 -2.33 -7.98
N THR A 86 11.27 -1.73 -6.95
CA THR A 86 9.99 -2.17 -6.39
C THR A 86 8.89 -2.18 -7.45
N VAL A 87 8.78 -1.10 -8.25
CA VAL A 87 7.80 -1.00 -9.35
C VAL A 87 8.01 -2.11 -10.38
N THR A 88 9.25 -2.43 -10.73
CA THR A 88 9.55 -3.46 -11.74
C THR A 88 9.28 -4.86 -11.21
N ALA A 89 9.69 -5.16 -9.97
CA ALA A 89 9.39 -6.44 -9.33
C ALA A 89 7.87 -6.67 -9.19
N ALA A 90 7.14 -5.62 -8.80
CA ALA A 90 5.69 -5.62 -8.73
C ALA A 90 5.00 -5.90 -10.08
N ARG A 91 5.51 -5.30 -11.17
CA ARG A 91 5.02 -5.52 -12.53
C ARG A 91 5.10 -7.00 -12.92
N ILE A 92 6.27 -7.59 -12.72
CA ILE A 92 6.54 -9.00 -13.02
C ILE A 92 5.62 -9.90 -12.20
N LEU A 93 5.54 -9.65 -10.89
CA LEU A 93 4.70 -10.44 -10.00
C LEU A 93 3.21 -10.34 -10.36
N LYS A 94 2.71 -9.15 -10.72
CA LYS A 94 1.32 -8.98 -11.19
C LYS A 94 1.03 -9.83 -12.42
N GLY A 95 1.93 -9.84 -13.41
CA GLY A 95 1.76 -10.65 -14.61
C GLY A 95 1.76 -12.14 -14.31
N GLN A 96 2.72 -12.61 -13.53
CA GLN A 96 2.82 -14.02 -13.14
C GLN A 96 1.59 -14.50 -12.37
N LEU A 97 1.04 -13.65 -11.48
CA LEU A 97 -0.22 -13.96 -10.77
C LEU A 97 -1.43 -14.03 -11.71
N ASN A 98 -1.37 -13.37 -12.87
CA ASN A 98 -2.38 -13.47 -13.93
C ASN A 98 -2.11 -14.59 -14.94
N GLY A 99 -1.07 -15.41 -14.73
CA GLY A 99 -0.67 -16.46 -15.66
C GLY A 99 0.05 -15.95 -16.91
N GLU A 100 0.54 -14.71 -16.90
CA GLU A 100 1.35 -14.09 -17.95
C GLU A 100 2.86 -14.28 -17.65
N GLY A 101 3.75 -13.84 -18.56
CA GLY A 101 5.20 -13.94 -18.39
C GLY A 101 5.71 -13.08 -17.22
N GLY A 102 5.19 -11.85 -17.13
CA GLY A 102 5.43 -10.92 -16.04
C GLY A 102 5.97 -9.58 -16.53
N GLU A 103 7.11 -9.61 -17.22
CA GLU A 103 7.85 -8.42 -17.64
C GLU A 103 7.05 -7.52 -18.59
N GLU A 104 6.21 -8.12 -19.43
CA GLU A 104 5.38 -7.48 -20.43
C GLU A 104 4.07 -6.90 -19.87
N THR A 105 3.68 -7.31 -18.67
CA THR A 105 2.48 -6.83 -18.00
C THR A 105 2.59 -5.33 -17.72
N VAL A 106 1.51 -4.59 -17.91
CA VAL A 106 1.49 -3.13 -17.69
C VAL A 106 0.80 -2.84 -16.36
N LEU A 107 1.54 -2.23 -15.42
CA LEU A 107 0.92 -1.68 -14.23
C LEU A 107 0.07 -0.48 -14.60
N GLU A 108 -0.87 -0.16 -13.75
CA GLU A 108 -1.80 0.92 -14.03
C GLU A 108 -1.13 2.30 -13.86
N MET A 109 -0.13 2.38 -12.98
CA MET A 109 0.78 3.53 -12.93
C MET A 109 1.65 3.64 -14.20
N ASP A 110 1.96 2.53 -14.90
CA ASP A 110 2.72 2.56 -16.15
C ASP A 110 1.91 3.18 -17.31
N LYS A 111 0.58 3.26 -17.16
CA LYS A 111 -0.31 3.91 -18.13
C LYS A 111 -0.30 5.43 -18.01
N PHE A 112 0.32 6.00 -16.97
CA PHE A 112 0.40 7.44 -16.80
C PHE A 112 1.31 8.04 -17.91
N PRO A 113 0.85 9.07 -18.62
CA PRO A 113 1.54 9.58 -19.81
C PRO A 113 2.81 10.40 -19.50
N PHE A 114 2.96 10.87 -18.26
CA PHE A 114 4.05 11.74 -17.85
C PHE A 114 4.81 11.10 -16.70
N VAL A 115 6.12 10.98 -16.87
CA VAL A 115 7.04 10.38 -15.90
C VAL A 115 8.16 11.36 -15.62
N SER A 116 8.55 11.48 -14.35
CA SER A 116 9.69 12.29 -13.91
C SER A 116 10.45 11.58 -12.80
N LEU A 117 11.75 11.86 -12.68
CA LEU A 117 12.54 11.44 -11.53
C LEU A 117 12.49 12.52 -10.44
N ALA A 118 12.32 12.09 -9.20
CA ALA A 118 12.33 12.97 -8.02
C ALA A 118 13.62 12.78 -7.22
N LYS A 119 14.28 13.88 -6.83
CA LYS A 119 15.47 13.87 -5.96
C LYS A 119 15.06 13.93 -4.48
N THR A 120 15.17 12.83 -3.77
CA THR A 120 14.49 12.61 -2.48
C THR A 120 15.26 13.04 -1.23
N TYR A 121 16.54 13.40 -1.32
CA TYR A 121 17.37 13.78 -0.16
C TYR A 121 16.68 14.78 0.81
N ASN A 122 16.85 14.60 2.12
CA ASN A 122 16.48 15.61 3.12
C ASN A 122 17.59 16.66 3.25
N THR A 123 17.30 17.80 3.88
CA THR A 123 18.29 18.88 4.03
C THR A 123 19.53 18.47 4.81
N ASN A 124 19.41 17.49 5.71
CA ASN A 124 20.48 16.96 6.55
C ASN A 124 20.80 15.48 6.29
N ALA A 125 20.16 14.81 5.30
CA ALA A 125 20.37 13.39 5.02
C ALA A 125 20.29 13.07 3.51
N GLN A 126 21.28 12.35 2.99
CA GLN A 126 21.30 11.93 1.58
C GLN A 126 20.28 10.84 1.30
N VAL A 127 20.24 9.82 2.17
CA VAL A 127 19.16 8.84 2.25
C VAL A 127 18.12 9.42 3.20
N PRO A 128 16.92 9.78 2.73
CA PRO A 128 15.94 10.47 3.54
C PRO A 128 15.09 9.50 4.37
N ASP A 129 14.28 10.05 5.27
CA ASP A 129 13.16 9.35 5.89
C ASP A 129 11.80 9.80 5.31
N SER A 130 10.72 9.10 5.68
CA SER A 130 9.36 9.46 5.27
C SER A 130 8.94 10.86 5.77
N ALA A 131 9.40 11.33 6.92
CA ALA A 131 8.94 12.60 7.49
C ALA A 131 9.42 13.82 6.70
N GLY A 132 10.73 13.90 6.46
CA GLY A 132 11.29 15.01 5.70
C GLY A 132 10.87 14.99 4.23
N THR A 133 10.67 13.79 3.64
CA THR A 133 10.16 13.65 2.27
C THR A 133 8.68 14.04 2.17
N ALA A 134 7.85 13.65 3.14
CA ALA A 134 6.44 14.04 3.17
C ALA A 134 6.26 15.55 3.29
N THR A 135 7.09 16.22 4.08
CA THR A 135 7.12 17.68 4.11
C THR A 135 7.46 18.27 2.73
N ALA A 136 8.36 17.63 1.97
CA ALA A 136 8.70 18.08 0.63
C ALA A 136 7.55 17.93 -0.38
N TYR A 137 6.93 16.75 -0.51
CA TYR A 137 5.89 16.54 -1.53
C TYR A 137 4.49 17.01 -1.11
N LEU A 138 4.22 17.20 0.20
CA LEU A 138 2.93 17.74 0.67
C LEU A 138 2.97 19.24 0.91
N CYS A 139 4.11 19.80 1.36
CA CYS A 139 4.22 21.24 1.69
C CYS A 139 5.08 22.02 0.71
N GLY A 140 5.81 21.36 -0.20
CA GLY A 140 6.67 22.02 -1.18
C GLY A 140 8.00 22.54 -0.63
N VAL A 141 8.37 22.14 0.60
CA VAL A 141 9.60 22.58 1.28
C VAL A 141 10.37 21.37 1.78
N LYS A 142 11.65 21.24 1.42
CA LYS A 142 12.51 20.20 1.98
C LYS A 142 12.77 20.45 3.47
N ALA A 143 12.78 19.38 4.25
CA ALA A 143 12.94 19.43 5.70
C ALA A 143 14.01 18.45 6.18
N ASN A 144 14.29 18.52 7.49
CA ASN A 144 15.22 17.64 8.18
C ASN A 144 14.58 16.27 8.40
N GLU A 145 15.41 15.24 8.42
CA GLU A 145 15.02 13.87 8.78
C GLU A 145 14.29 13.83 10.13
N GLY A 146 13.17 13.09 10.19
CA GLY A 146 12.39 12.90 11.41
C GLY A 146 11.49 14.07 11.81
N THR A 147 11.43 15.14 11.01
CA THR A 147 10.55 16.30 11.25
C THR A 147 9.38 16.31 10.25
N VAL A 148 8.17 16.66 10.71
CA VAL A 148 6.95 16.68 9.89
C VAL A 148 6.36 18.10 9.83
N GLY A 149 6.10 18.59 8.62
CA GLY A 149 5.40 19.85 8.39
C GLY A 149 6.15 21.08 8.92
N VAL A 150 7.46 21.00 9.14
CA VAL A 150 8.30 22.13 9.55
C VAL A 150 9.49 22.27 8.61
N SER A 151 10.01 23.49 8.48
CA SER A 151 11.18 23.79 7.66
C SER A 151 12.47 23.20 8.25
N ALA A 152 13.53 23.17 7.46
CA ALA A 152 14.85 22.71 7.90
C ALA A 152 15.51 23.58 8.99
N ALA A 153 14.92 24.72 9.36
CA ALA A 153 15.36 25.50 10.52
C ALA A 153 14.91 24.88 11.85
N ALA A 154 13.90 24.01 11.84
CA ALA A 154 13.49 23.26 13.02
C ALA A 154 14.47 22.12 13.31
N VAL A 155 14.75 21.87 14.58
CA VAL A 155 15.71 20.87 15.04
C VAL A 155 14.96 19.68 15.62
N ARG A 156 15.31 18.47 15.17
CA ARG A 156 14.63 17.24 15.58
C ARG A 156 14.59 17.12 17.11
N SER A 157 13.41 16.78 17.62
CA SER A 157 13.11 16.62 19.06
C SER A 157 13.29 17.89 19.92
N GLN A 158 13.50 19.07 19.34
CA GLN A 158 13.59 20.35 20.08
C GLN A 158 12.33 21.18 19.90
N CYS A 159 11.36 21.04 20.81
CA CYS A 159 10.02 21.64 20.70
C CYS A 159 10.05 23.15 20.43
N ASN A 160 10.90 23.88 21.15
CA ASN A 160 11.06 25.32 21.04
C ASN A 160 11.47 25.82 19.64
N THR A 161 11.95 24.94 18.76
CA THR A 161 12.29 25.27 17.36
C THR A 161 11.13 25.06 16.37
N THR A 162 9.96 24.60 16.83
CA THR A 162 8.78 24.40 15.97
C THR A 162 8.19 25.74 15.51
N LYS A 163 8.01 26.67 16.46
CA LYS A 163 7.28 27.91 16.23
C LYS A 163 7.99 28.82 15.24
N GLY A 164 7.28 29.25 14.21
CA GLY A 164 7.80 30.08 13.12
C GLY A 164 8.41 29.27 11.98
N ASN A 165 8.54 27.95 12.13
CA ASN A 165 9.07 27.05 11.11
C ASN A 165 7.99 26.16 10.50
N GLU A 166 6.73 26.30 10.87
CA GLU A 166 5.62 25.55 10.28
C GLU A 166 5.46 25.84 8.78
N VAL A 167 5.25 24.80 7.98
CA VAL A 167 5.01 24.93 6.53
C VAL A 167 3.65 24.35 6.14
N THR A 168 2.88 25.10 5.37
CA THR A 168 1.50 24.76 5.02
C THR A 168 1.42 23.71 3.93
N SER A 169 0.66 22.64 4.16
CA SER A 169 0.46 21.54 3.22
C SER A 169 -0.55 21.88 2.11
N ILE A 170 -0.48 21.16 0.99
CA ILE A 170 -1.47 21.17 -0.08
C ILE A 170 -2.86 20.75 0.39
N LEU A 171 -2.93 19.89 1.41
CA LEU A 171 -4.21 19.52 2.02
C LEU A 171 -4.84 20.75 2.68
N ARG A 172 -4.07 21.54 3.43
CA ARG A 172 -4.55 22.80 4.01
C ARG A 172 -4.93 23.80 2.92
N TRP A 173 -4.10 23.98 1.89
CA TRP A 173 -4.39 24.86 0.75
C TRP A 173 -5.68 24.47 0.02
N ALA A 174 -5.93 23.17 -0.17
CA ALA A 174 -7.15 22.67 -0.79
C ALA A 174 -8.37 22.99 0.08
N LYS A 175 -8.28 22.78 1.40
CA LYS A 175 -9.36 23.08 2.33
C LYS A 175 -9.69 24.57 2.37
N ASP A 176 -8.67 25.42 2.45
CA ASP A 176 -8.81 26.88 2.44
C ASP A 176 -9.40 27.39 1.11
N ALA A 177 -9.17 26.66 0.00
CA ALA A 177 -9.80 26.91 -1.31
C ALA A 177 -11.23 26.36 -1.44
N GLY A 178 -11.85 25.88 -0.35
CA GLY A 178 -13.22 25.36 -0.32
C GLY A 178 -13.39 23.95 -0.88
N LYS A 179 -12.29 23.22 -1.10
CA LYS A 179 -12.34 21.81 -1.52
C LYS A 179 -12.55 20.91 -0.31
N SER A 180 -13.15 19.74 -0.55
CA SER A 180 -13.12 18.66 0.44
C SER A 180 -11.74 18.02 0.45
N VAL A 181 -11.32 17.49 1.59
CA VAL A 181 -9.99 16.92 1.75
C VAL A 181 -10.04 15.57 2.43
N GLY A 182 -9.19 14.64 1.99
CA GLY A 182 -9.11 13.32 2.58
C GLY A 182 -7.71 12.74 2.66
N ILE A 183 -7.54 11.85 3.64
CA ILE A 183 -6.35 11.06 3.90
C ILE A 183 -6.79 9.61 4.00
N VAL A 184 -6.20 8.75 3.18
CA VAL A 184 -6.37 7.30 3.21
C VAL A 184 -4.99 6.69 3.26
N THR A 185 -4.72 5.83 4.24
CA THR A 185 -3.43 5.15 4.38
C THR A 185 -3.61 3.73 4.92
N THR A 186 -2.67 2.83 4.62
CA THR A 186 -2.54 1.55 5.33
C THR A 186 -1.75 1.67 6.63
N THR A 187 -1.12 2.80 6.93
CA THR A 187 -0.43 3.01 8.21
C THR A 187 -1.39 3.54 9.27
N ARG A 188 -0.90 3.76 10.48
CA ARG A 188 -1.55 4.67 11.43
C ARG A 188 -1.71 6.05 10.77
N VAL A 189 -2.84 6.71 10.94
CA VAL A 189 -3.08 8.05 10.36
C VAL A 189 -2.16 9.14 10.95
N ASN A 190 -1.46 8.80 12.03
CA ASN A 190 -0.45 9.58 12.73
C ASN A 190 0.98 9.34 12.21
N HIS A 191 1.17 8.47 11.20
CA HIS A 191 2.48 8.18 10.64
C HIS A 191 3.08 9.41 9.94
N ALA A 192 4.37 9.37 9.61
CA ALA A 192 5.09 10.50 9.02
C ALA A 192 4.45 11.05 7.75
N THR A 193 4.13 10.18 6.79
CA THR A 193 3.48 10.55 5.52
C THR A 193 2.13 11.26 5.70
N PRO A 194 1.11 10.66 6.36
CA PRO A 194 -0.18 11.30 6.51
C PRO A 194 -0.10 12.52 7.43
N SER A 195 0.74 12.48 8.48
CA SER A 195 0.85 13.57 9.44
C SER A 195 1.45 14.83 8.84
N ALA A 196 2.40 14.77 7.92
CA ALA A 196 2.90 15.97 7.23
C ALA A 196 1.80 16.73 6.45
N ALA A 197 0.64 16.10 6.18
CA ALA A 197 -0.50 16.79 5.57
C ALA A 197 -1.25 17.71 6.54
N TYR A 198 -1.11 17.55 7.86
CA TYR A 198 -1.91 18.30 8.85
C TYR A 198 -1.14 18.74 10.11
N ALA A 199 -0.03 18.10 10.44
CA ALA A 199 0.73 18.31 11.67
C ALA A 199 2.01 19.12 11.41
N HIS A 200 2.46 19.79 12.46
CA HIS A 200 3.75 20.44 12.57
C HIS A 200 4.43 19.87 13.82
N SER A 201 5.43 19.02 13.65
CA SER A 201 6.16 18.39 14.75
C SER A 201 7.63 18.24 14.41
N VAL A 202 8.48 18.58 15.37
CA VAL A 202 9.93 18.34 15.30
C VAL A 202 10.31 16.89 15.54
N ASP A 203 9.35 16.03 15.85
CA ASP A 203 9.58 14.61 15.98
C ASP A 203 8.39 13.81 15.44
N ARG A 204 8.65 12.97 14.44
CA ARG A 204 7.65 12.06 13.84
C ARG A 204 7.13 11.02 14.82
N ASP A 205 7.87 10.72 15.90
CA ASP A 205 7.52 9.67 16.85
C ASP A 205 6.57 10.16 17.97
N TRP A 206 6.22 11.44 17.98
CA TRP A 206 5.24 12.03 18.91
C TRP A 206 3.79 11.74 18.47
N TYR A 207 3.46 10.46 18.27
CA TYR A 207 2.14 10.00 17.82
C TYR A 207 1.02 10.41 18.80
N SER A 208 1.25 10.19 20.09
CA SER A 208 0.44 10.66 21.22
C SER A 208 1.30 11.36 22.26
N ASP A 209 0.66 11.95 23.28
CA ASP A 209 1.32 12.56 24.43
C ASP A 209 2.18 11.56 25.23
N ASN A 210 1.95 10.25 25.07
CA ASN A 210 2.74 9.21 25.73
C ASN A 210 4.19 9.16 25.26
N GLU A 211 4.45 9.44 23.98
CA GLU A 211 5.77 9.40 23.36
C GLU A 211 6.55 10.72 23.52
N MET A 212 5.89 11.78 24.01
CA MET A 212 6.48 13.10 24.13
C MET A 212 7.29 13.26 25.43
N PRO A 213 8.46 13.94 25.39
CA PRO A 213 9.14 14.39 26.59
C PRO A 213 8.27 15.37 27.39
N ALA A 214 8.42 15.38 28.72
CA ALA A 214 7.68 16.29 29.58
C ALA A 214 7.96 17.76 29.24
N GLU A 215 9.21 18.06 28.88
CA GLU A 215 9.68 19.38 28.47
C GLU A 215 8.96 19.83 27.19
N ALA A 216 8.79 18.94 26.20
CA ALA A 216 8.08 19.27 24.96
C ALA A 216 6.59 19.58 25.21
N LEU A 217 5.96 18.85 26.13
CA LEU A 217 4.57 19.12 26.53
C LEU A 217 4.45 20.47 27.27
N GLN A 218 5.42 20.79 28.13
CA GLN A 218 5.47 22.07 28.86
C GLN A 218 5.73 23.26 27.93
N ASP A 219 6.59 23.07 26.93
CA ASP A 219 6.89 24.06 25.88
C ASP A 219 5.72 24.26 24.89
N GLY A 220 4.64 23.49 25.03
CA GLY A 220 3.40 23.66 24.28
C GLY A 220 3.37 22.91 22.94
N CYS A 221 4.32 22.01 22.67
CA CYS A 221 4.18 21.09 21.55
C CYS A 221 3.00 20.15 21.79
N ARG A 222 2.35 19.79 20.70
CA ARG A 222 1.15 18.94 20.70
C ARG A 222 1.46 17.65 19.95
N ASP A 223 0.96 16.54 20.47
CA ASP A 223 1.08 15.26 19.81
C ASP A 223 0.35 15.24 18.45
N ILE A 224 0.81 14.37 17.55
CA ILE A 224 0.29 14.29 16.18
C ILE A 224 -1.20 13.94 16.18
N ALA A 225 -1.67 13.04 17.06
CA ALA A 225 -3.09 12.68 17.17
C ALA A 225 -3.98 13.85 17.54
N ARG A 226 -3.54 14.70 18.46
CA ARG A 226 -4.22 15.95 18.78
C ARG A 226 -4.24 16.90 17.58
N GLN A 227 -3.11 17.04 16.88
CA GLN A 227 -2.99 17.94 15.73
C GLN A 227 -3.91 17.55 14.55
N LEU A 228 -4.19 16.26 14.34
CA LEU A 228 -5.12 15.75 13.32
C LEU A 228 -6.49 16.45 13.37
N PHE A 229 -6.95 16.78 14.57
CA PHE A 229 -8.27 17.37 14.78
C PHE A 229 -8.24 18.88 15.08
N GLU A 230 -7.08 19.43 15.44
CA GLU A 230 -6.98 20.83 15.86
C GLU A 230 -6.41 21.73 14.78
N ASN A 231 -5.45 21.26 13.98
CA ASN A 231 -4.83 22.10 12.95
C ASN A 231 -5.72 22.25 11.71
N ILE A 232 -6.46 21.19 11.36
CA ILE A 232 -7.42 21.16 10.26
C ILE A 232 -8.70 20.49 10.78
N PRO A 233 -9.59 21.23 11.46
CA PRO A 233 -10.67 20.64 12.25
C PRO A 233 -11.70 19.84 11.45
N ASN A 234 -11.79 20.09 10.13
CA ASN A 234 -12.81 19.56 9.25
C ASN A 234 -12.21 18.77 8.08
N ILE A 235 -11.23 17.89 8.30
CA ILE A 235 -10.84 16.92 7.27
C ILE A 235 -12.04 16.01 7.00
N ASP A 236 -12.52 15.99 5.77
CA ASP A 236 -13.78 15.33 5.37
C ASP A 236 -13.66 13.80 5.48
N VAL A 237 -12.51 13.22 5.12
CA VAL A 237 -12.29 11.76 5.21
C VAL A 237 -10.92 11.46 5.78
N ILE A 238 -10.87 10.69 6.87
CA ILE A 238 -9.65 10.15 7.46
C ILE A 238 -9.82 8.65 7.57
N MET A 239 -8.99 7.86 6.90
CA MET A 239 -9.01 6.40 6.97
C MET A 239 -7.61 5.80 7.07
N GLY A 240 -7.45 4.85 7.98
CA GLY A 240 -6.22 4.10 8.19
C GLY A 240 -6.24 3.41 9.55
N GLY A 241 -5.08 3.21 10.15
CA GLY A 241 -4.95 2.67 11.51
C GLY A 241 -4.77 3.77 12.56
N GLY A 242 -4.33 3.37 13.75
CA GLY A 242 -3.85 4.28 14.80
C GLY A 242 -4.83 4.50 15.94
N ARG A 243 -5.79 3.58 16.16
CA ARG A 243 -6.79 3.73 17.25
C ARG A 243 -6.14 3.99 18.60
N LYS A 244 -5.04 3.30 18.93
CA LYS A 244 -4.43 3.37 20.27
C LYS A 244 -3.96 4.77 20.67
N TYR A 245 -3.67 5.65 19.71
CA TYR A 245 -3.21 7.02 19.97
C TYR A 245 -4.36 7.99 20.28
N MET A 246 -5.60 7.56 20.06
CA MET A 246 -6.80 8.37 20.24
C MET A 246 -7.47 8.15 21.60
N PHE A 247 -7.14 7.05 22.30
CA PHE A 247 -7.80 6.64 23.54
C PHE A 247 -6.89 6.70 24.77
N PRO A 248 -7.43 6.93 25.98
CA PRO A 248 -6.69 6.89 27.24
C PRO A 248 -6.05 5.52 27.51
N LYS A 249 -4.93 5.51 28.26
CA LYS A 249 -4.12 4.32 28.57
C LYS A 249 -4.89 3.09 29.08
N ASN A 250 -6.00 3.31 29.78
CA ASN A 250 -6.79 2.24 30.41
C ASN A 250 -8.01 1.79 29.58
N VAL A 251 -8.16 2.28 28.35
CA VAL A 251 -9.25 1.88 27.45
C VAL A 251 -8.76 0.73 26.56
N SER A 252 -9.42 -0.41 26.64
CA SER A 252 -9.14 -1.56 25.77
C SER A 252 -9.52 -1.26 24.33
N ASP A 253 -8.74 -1.79 23.37
CA ASP A 253 -9.14 -1.76 21.97
C ASP A 253 -10.42 -2.57 21.72
N VAL A 254 -11.21 -2.12 20.74
CA VAL A 254 -12.51 -2.71 20.40
C VAL A 254 -12.39 -4.06 19.70
N GLU A 255 -11.32 -4.27 18.93
CA GLU A 255 -11.09 -5.50 18.17
C GLU A 255 -10.20 -6.49 18.93
N TYR A 256 -9.27 -5.96 19.73
CA TYR A 256 -8.35 -6.75 20.56
C TYR A 256 -8.62 -6.55 22.05
N PRO A 257 -9.78 -7.01 22.57
CA PRO A 257 -10.16 -6.78 23.95
C PRO A 257 -9.19 -7.45 24.93
N ASN A 258 -8.83 -6.75 26.00
CA ASN A 258 -7.93 -7.22 27.07
C ASN A 258 -6.47 -7.49 26.65
N VAL A 259 -6.05 -7.01 25.47
CA VAL A 259 -4.65 -7.12 25.04
C VAL A 259 -3.93 -5.79 25.31
N ALA A 260 -3.16 -5.73 26.40
CA ALA A 260 -2.55 -4.49 26.90
C ALA A 260 -1.71 -3.71 25.87
N LYS A 261 -1.07 -4.39 24.91
CA LYS A 261 -0.26 -3.73 23.86
C LYS A 261 -1.10 -2.94 22.83
N HIS A 262 -2.39 -3.24 22.73
CA HIS A 262 -3.34 -2.61 21.81
C HIS A 262 -4.24 -1.58 22.48
N SER A 263 -4.27 -1.54 23.82
CA SER A 263 -4.99 -0.52 24.58
C SER A 263 -4.56 0.89 24.18
N GLY A 264 -5.41 1.87 24.52
CA GLY A 264 -5.10 3.27 24.38
C GLY A 264 -3.74 3.62 25.00
N THR A 265 -3.16 4.73 24.55
CA THR A 265 -1.81 5.14 24.97
C THR A 265 -1.81 6.49 25.69
N ARG A 266 -2.85 7.31 25.51
CA ARG A 266 -2.86 8.69 25.99
C ARG A 266 -2.76 8.77 27.52
N LYS A 267 -1.86 9.63 28.01
CA LYS A 267 -1.62 9.90 29.44
C LYS A 267 -2.48 11.06 29.96
N ASP A 268 -2.93 11.94 29.07
CA ASP A 268 -3.78 13.10 29.37
C ASP A 268 -5.25 12.76 29.65
N GLY A 269 -5.64 11.49 29.54
CA GLY A 269 -7.00 11.02 29.80
C GLY A 269 -8.02 11.38 28.73
N ARG A 270 -7.61 11.98 27.60
CA ARG A 270 -8.51 12.39 26.52
C ARG A 270 -8.94 11.22 25.65
N ASN A 271 -10.17 11.31 25.14
CA ASN A 271 -10.69 10.43 24.10
C ASN A 271 -10.95 11.26 22.85
N LEU A 272 -9.95 11.33 21.97
CA LEU A 272 -9.98 12.19 20.79
C LEU A 272 -11.05 11.75 19.78
N VAL A 273 -11.35 10.45 19.70
CA VAL A 273 -12.46 9.94 18.87
C VAL A 273 -13.79 10.47 19.40
N GLN A 274 -14.00 10.42 20.72
CA GLN A 274 -15.23 10.96 21.31
C GLN A 274 -15.34 12.47 21.09
N GLU A 275 -14.27 13.22 21.35
CA GLU A 275 -14.23 14.67 21.07
C GLU A 275 -14.54 15.00 19.60
N TRP A 276 -14.04 14.19 18.66
CA TRP A 276 -14.37 14.34 17.24
C TRP A 276 -15.84 14.01 16.95
N ARG A 277 -16.37 12.93 17.54
CA ARG A 277 -17.79 12.56 17.37
C ARG A 277 -18.72 13.65 17.89
N ASP A 278 -18.42 14.21 19.06
CA ASP A 278 -19.21 15.28 19.66
C ASP A 278 -19.22 16.53 18.77
N ARG A 279 -18.07 16.89 18.17
CA ARG A 279 -18.00 18.00 17.19
C ARG A 279 -18.78 17.72 15.91
N MET A 280 -18.83 16.47 15.46
CA MET A 280 -19.44 16.08 14.19
C MET A 280 -20.90 15.61 14.31
N GLU A 281 -21.48 15.64 15.51
CA GLU A 281 -22.85 15.18 15.80
C GLU A 281 -23.90 15.84 14.88
N THR A 282 -23.72 17.13 14.58
CA THR A 282 -24.62 17.91 13.72
C THR A 282 -24.22 17.90 12.24
N GLN A 283 -23.10 17.29 11.88
CA GLN A 283 -22.49 17.37 10.55
C GLN A 283 -22.46 16.02 9.81
N LYS A 284 -23.34 15.07 10.15
CA LYS A 284 -23.37 13.73 9.53
C LYS A 284 -21.98 13.06 9.56
N GLY A 285 -21.30 13.17 10.70
CA GLY A 285 -20.03 12.53 10.96
C GLY A 285 -20.19 11.07 11.38
N HIS A 286 -19.38 10.20 10.82
CA HIS A 286 -19.38 8.77 11.14
C HIS A 286 -17.99 8.30 11.57
N TYR A 287 -17.91 7.70 12.76
CA TYR A 287 -16.74 6.93 13.18
C TYR A 287 -16.99 5.45 12.88
N VAL A 288 -16.04 4.81 12.21
CA VAL A 288 -16.06 3.37 11.92
C VAL A 288 -14.71 2.76 12.28
N TRP A 289 -14.72 1.49 12.67
CA TRP A 289 -13.48 0.78 13.01
C TRP A 289 -13.32 -0.55 12.28
N ASN A 290 -14.32 -0.99 11.52
CA ASN A 290 -14.23 -2.21 10.69
C ASN A 290 -14.85 -2.02 9.31
N LYS A 291 -14.52 -2.96 8.43
CA LYS A 291 -14.99 -3.07 7.05
C LYS A 291 -16.50 -3.09 6.94
N LYS A 292 -17.18 -3.90 7.77
CA LYS A 292 -18.65 -4.01 7.71
C LYS A 292 -19.32 -2.67 7.96
N GLN A 293 -18.86 -1.92 8.97
CA GLN A 293 -19.35 -0.57 9.25
C GLN A 293 -19.06 0.36 8.08
N LEU A 294 -17.82 0.38 7.57
CA LEU A 294 -17.41 1.21 6.43
C LEU A 294 -18.30 0.98 5.21
N LEU A 295 -18.48 -0.28 4.81
CA LEU A 295 -19.25 -0.66 3.61
C LEU A 295 -20.77 -0.55 3.79
N SER A 296 -21.26 -0.48 5.03
CA SER A 296 -22.68 -0.24 5.34
C SER A 296 -23.09 1.23 5.20
N LEU A 297 -22.12 2.16 5.16
CA LEU A 297 -22.39 3.59 5.01
C LEU A 297 -23.01 3.87 3.64
N ASN A 298 -23.96 4.80 3.59
CA ASN A 298 -24.39 5.41 2.34
C ASN A 298 -23.55 6.68 2.10
N PRO A 299 -22.54 6.67 1.20
CA PRO A 299 -21.61 7.79 1.04
C PRO A 299 -22.28 9.12 0.67
N ASN A 300 -23.47 9.07 0.07
CA ASN A 300 -24.24 10.28 -0.25
C ASN A 300 -24.68 11.05 1.00
N ASN A 301 -24.87 10.36 2.14
CA ASN A 301 -25.31 10.95 3.41
C ASN A 301 -24.20 11.03 4.47
N VAL A 302 -22.94 10.84 4.09
CA VAL A 302 -21.78 11.00 4.99
C VAL A 302 -21.01 12.23 4.56
N ASP A 303 -20.91 13.24 5.43
CA ASP A 303 -20.11 14.45 5.12
C ASP A 303 -18.73 14.38 5.77
N TYR A 304 -18.61 13.72 6.92
CA TYR A 304 -17.34 13.45 7.60
C TYR A 304 -17.20 11.98 7.97
N LEU A 305 -16.02 11.41 7.72
CA LEU A 305 -15.71 10.01 8.03
C LEU A 305 -14.36 9.90 8.74
N LEU A 306 -14.36 9.26 9.90
CA LEU A 306 -13.16 8.80 10.61
C LEU A 306 -13.18 7.27 10.69
N GLY A 307 -12.38 6.62 9.87
CA GLY A 307 -12.20 5.16 9.84
C GLY A 307 -10.86 4.75 10.42
N LEU A 308 -10.86 4.11 11.60
CA LEU A 308 -9.63 3.64 12.25
C LEU A 308 -9.68 2.11 12.43
N PHE A 309 -8.99 1.38 11.55
CA PHE A 309 -9.17 -0.06 11.36
C PHE A 309 -8.24 -0.95 12.18
N GLU A 310 -7.13 -0.42 12.70
CA GLU A 310 -6.21 -1.15 13.58
C GLU A 310 -5.71 -0.25 14.74
N PRO A 311 -5.22 -0.82 15.87
CA PRO A 311 -4.61 -0.05 16.94
C PRO A 311 -3.37 0.72 16.49
N GLY A 312 -2.57 0.11 15.60
CA GLY A 312 -1.35 0.68 15.01
C GLY A 312 -1.51 0.85 13.50
N ASP A 313 -0.60 0.29 12.73
CA ASP A 313 -0.71 0.21 11.26
C ASP A 313 -1.69 -0.91 10.87
N LEU A 314 -2.29 -0.86 9.67
CA LEU A 314 -3.08 -1.99 9.17
C LEU A 314 -2.20 -3.22 8.97
N THR A 315 -2.81 -4.39 9.01
CA THR A 315 -2.16 -5.64 8.63
C THR A 315 -1.83 -5.64 7.13
N TYR A 316 -0.71 -6.25 6.74
CA TYR A 316 -0.36 -6.41 5.32
C TYR A 316 -1.47 -7.18 4.59
N ASP A 317 -1.74 -6.87 3.32
CA ASP A 317 -2.90 -7.46 2.60
C ASP A 317 -2.90 -9.00 2.57
N LEU A 318 -1.74 -9.66 2.61
CA LEU A 318 -1.63 -11.13 2.71
C LEU A 318 -2.08 -11.70 4.06
N GLU A 319 -1.94 -10.93 5.14
CA GLU A 319 -2.31 -11.29 6.51
C GLU A 319 -3.63 -10.62 6.93
N ARG A 320 -4.21 -9.79 6.05
CA ARG A 320 -5.38 -8.97 6.33
C ARG A 320 -6.60 -9.84 6.61
N ASN A 321 -7.29 -9.54 7.71
CA ASN A 321 -8.58 -10.16 7.97
C ASN A 321 -9.63 -9.56 7.04
N THR A 322 -10.05 -10.32 6.03
CA THR A 322 -10.95 -9.81 4.99
C THR A 322 -12.35 -9.47 5.49
N ASP A 323 -12.72 -9.93 6.69
CA ASP A 323 -14.02 -9.68 7.31
C ASP A 323 -14.03 -8.38 8.14
N THR A 324 -12.93 -8.08 8.85
CA THR A 324 -12.82 -6.90 9.73
C THR A 324 -12.09 -5.73 9.08
N ASP A 325 -11.11 -5.98 8.21
CA ASP A 325 -10.24 -4.94 7.66
C ASP A 325 -10.55 -4.62 6.19
N PRO A 326 -10.88 -3.36 5.86
CA PRO A 326 -11.03 -2.96 4.47
C PRO A 326 -9.67 -2.96 3.78
N SER A 327 -9.66 -3.39 2.52
CA SER A 327 -8.51 -3.16 1.64
C SER A 327 -8.32 -1.68 1.37
N LEU A 328 -7.10 -1.29 0.98
CA LEU A 328 -6.81 0.08 0.54
C LEU A 328 -7.75 0.53 -0.59
N THR A 329 -8.09 -0.36 -1.52
CA THR A 329 -9.05 -0.11 -2.59
C THR A 329 -10.45 0.21 -2.08
N GLU A 330 -10.96 -0.56 -1.12
CA GLU A 330 -12.27 -0.31 -0.50
C GLU A 330 -12.31 1.04 0.23
N MET A 331 -11.22 1.40 0.92
CA MET A 331 -11.10 2.71 1.56
C MET A 331 -11.10 3.84 0.53
N VAL A 332 -10.28 3.75 -0.52
CA VAL A 332 -10.22 4.79 -1.58
C VAL A 332 -11.56 4.97 -2.29
N GLU A 333 -12.28 3.88 -2.57
CA GLU A 333 -13.57 3.95 -3.23
C GLU A 333 -14.60 4.71 -2.39
N VAL A 334 -14.67 4.44 -1.09
CA VAL A 334 -15.56 5.17 -0.16
C VAL A 334 -15.13 6.63 -0.05
N ALA A 335 -13.84 6.90 0.09
CA ALA A 335 -13.30 8.27 0.16
C ALA A 335 -13.71 9.10 -1.06
N ILE A 336 -13.49 8.58 -2.27
CA ILE A 336 -13.85 9.29 -3.50
C ILE A 336 -15.36 9.52 -3.57
N LYS A 337 -16.20 8.55 -3.18
CA LYS A 337 -17.66 8.70 -3.18
C LYS A 337 -18.14 9.82 -2.25
N ILE A 338 -17.49 10.02 -1.10
CA ILE A 338 -17.78 11.11 -0.15
C ILE A 338 -17.25 12.45 -0.70
N LEU A 339 -15.96 12.51 -1.06
CA LEU A 339 -15.27 13.74 -1.44
C LEU A 339 -15.80 14.36 -2.74
N ARG A 340 -16.22 13.52 -3.70
CA ARG A 340 -16.72 14.00 -5.00
C ARG A 340 -18.02 14.81 -4.92
N LYS A 341 -18.73 14.76 -3.78
CA LYS A 341 -19.97 15.52 -3.56
C LYS A 341 -19.72 17.02 -3.57
N ASN A 342 -18.50 17.46 -3.23
CA ASN A 342 -18.17 18.88 -3.21
C ASN A 342 -18.00 19.45 -4.65
N PRO A 343 -18.82 20.43 -5.07
CA PRO A 343 -18.74 21.01 -6.41
C PRO A 343 -17.41 21.73 -6.68
N SER A 344 -16.73 22.22 -5.65
CA SER A 344 -15.39 22.84 -5.73
C SER A 344 -14.27 21.80 -5.97
N GLY A 345 -14.59 20.51 -5.87
CA GLY A 345 -13.66 19.39 -6.00
C GLY A 345 -12.99 19.00 -4.69
N PHE A 346 -11.97 18.17 -4.77
CA PHE A 346 -11.30 17.61 -3.59
C PHE A 346 -9.78 17.44 -3.75
N TYR A 347 -9.09 17.33 -2.62
CA TYR A 347 -7.75 16.76 -2.51
C TYR A 347 -7.81 15.43 -1.76
N LEU A 348 -7.15 14.39 -2.27
CA LEU A 348 -7.07 13.09 -1.62
C LEU A 348 -5.61 12.62 -1.60
N LEU A 349 -5.07 12.40 -0.40
CA LEU A 349 -3.84 11.65 -0.20
C LEU A 349 -4.21 10.17 -0.03
N VAL A 350 -3.60 9.31 -0.84
CA VAL A 350 -3.69 7.85 -0.74
C VAL A 350 -2.29 7.31 -0.53
N GLU A 351 -2.04 6.66 0.60
CA GLU A 351 -0.78 6.00 0.89
C GLU A 351 -0.98 4.49 0.99
N GLY A 352 -0.05 3.75 0.41
CA GLY A 352 0.17 2.36 0.71
C GLY A 352 1.60 2.22 1.17
N GLU A 353 1.77 1.81 2.43
CA GLU A 353 3.07 1.43 2.94
C GLU A 353 3.49 0.13 2.23
N PHE A 354 4.48 0.24 1.34
CA PHE A 354 5.30 -0.92 1.07
C PHE A 354 6.28 -0.96 2.22
N ALA A 355 6.27 -2.07 2.97
CA ALA A 355 7.39 -2.33 3.85
C ALA A 355 8.65 -2.09 3.03
N ASP A 356 9.52 -1.19 3.50
CA ASP A 356 10.87 -1.02 2.98
C ASP A 356 11.36 -2.39 2.53
N ILE A 357 11.87 -2.48 1.31
CA ILE A 357 12.42 -3.75 0.82
C ILE A 357 13.47 -4.28 1.81
N ASP A 358 14.03 -3.47 2.71
CA ASP A 358 14.86 -3.89 3.86
C ASP A 358 14.13 -4.83 4.86
N LYS A 359 12.82 -4.66 5.12
CA LYS A 359 12.02 -5.63 5.88
C LYS A 359 11.62 -6.86 5.05
N CYS A 360 11.40 -6.69 3.74
CA CYS A 360 11.13 -7.81 2.80
C CYS A 360 12.43 -8.61 2.46
N THR A 361 13.65 -8.05 2.60
CA THR A 361 14.94 -8.70 2.23
C THR A 361 15.61 -9.50 3.34
N PHE A 362 15.41 -9.15 4.62
CA PHE A 362 16.06 -9.85 5.73
C PHE A 362 15.28 -11.05 6.32
N ARG A 363 14.13 -11.43 5.74
CA ARG A 363 13.39 -12.64 6.15
C ARG A 363 12.99 -13.49 4.94
N PRO A 364 13.55 -14.70 4.76
CA PRO A 364 13.09 -15.60 3.72
C PRO A 364 11.62 -15.99 3.97
N GLY A 365 10.71 -15.61 3.07
CA GLY A 365 9.30 -16.04 3.08
C GLY A 365 8.23 -14.95 2.97
N TYR A 366 8.57 -13.66 3.04
CA TYR A 366 7.57 -12.58 2.99
C TYR A 366 7.19 -12.16 1.55
N LYS A 367 5.99 -12.56 1.10
CA LYS A 367 5.36 -12.12 -0.17
C LYS A 367 4.50 -10.84 -0.03
N GLY A 368 4.54 -10.14 1.10
CA GLY A 368 3.55 -9.12 1.51
C GLY A 368 3.71 -7.71 0.93
N CYS A 369 4.31 -7.55 -0.25
CA CYS A 369 4.80 -6.26 -0.73
C CYS A 369 3.93 -5.65 -1.88
N LEU A 370 2.57 -5.66 -1.85
CA LEU A 370 1.73 -5.41 -3.07
C LEU A 370 0.50 -4.46 -3.01
N ASP A 371 0.30 -3.66 -1.96
CA ASP A 371 -1.04 -3.05 -1.72
C ASP A 371 -1.42 -1.90 -2.68
N ILE A 372 -0.46 -1.08 -3.15
CA ILE A 372 -0.76 0.03 -4.08
C ILE A 372 -0.90 -0.40 -5.55
N ILE A 373 -0.33 -1.54 -5.92
CA ILE A 373 -0.29 -1.99 -7.32
C ILE A 373 -1.69 -2.39 -7.82
N CYS A 374 -2.57 -2.80 -6.91
CA CYS A 374 -3.94 -3.21 -7.19
C CYS A 374 -4.91 -2.04 -7.38
N LEU A 375 -4.64 -0.87 -6.77
CA LEU A 375 -5.55 0.28 -6.66
C LEU A 375 -5.98 0.92 -7.98
N LEU A 376 -5.27 0.65 -9.06
CA LEU A 376 -5.39 1.43 -10.29
C LEU A 376 -5.98 0.61 -11.46
N SER A 377 -6.51 -0.60 -11.25
CA SER A 377 -7.05 -1.46 -12.35
C SER A 377 -8.45 -1.03 -12.85
N PRO A 378 -8.72 -0.96 -14.17
CA PRO A 378 -10.06 -0.64 -14.69
C PRO A 378 -10.94 -1.91 -14.79
N GLY A 379 -12.04 -1.91 -14.05
CA GLY A 379 -13.09 -2.94 -13.98
C GLY A 379 -13.83 -2.83 -12.64
N PRO A 380 -14.96 -3.52 -12.37
CA PRO A 380 -15.40 -3.66 -10.99
C PRO A 380 -14.19 -4.19 -10.20
N PHE A 381 -13.75 -3.45 -9.18
CA PHE A 381 -12.45 -3.51 -8.49
C PHE A 381 -12.15 -4.86 -7.76
N VAL A 382 -12.79 -5.94 -8.20
CA VAL A 382 -12.87 -7.28 -7.60
C VAL A 382 -11.74 -8.21 -8.09
N SER A 383 -11.01 -7.88 -9.16
CA SER A 383 -10.19 -8.87 -9.89
C SER A 383 -8.87 -9.29 -9.22
N CYS A 384 -8.32 -8.54 -8.25
CA CYS A 384 -7.06 -8.95 -7.60
C CYS A 384 -7.28 -9.92 -6.42
N GLN A 385 -8.42 -9.85 -5.72
CA GLN A 385 -8.69 -10.69 -4.54
C GLN A 385 -8.98 -12.16 -4.89
N ASN A 386 -9.58 -12.42 -6.07
CA ASN A 386 -10.04 -13.77 -6.39
C ASN A 386 -8.94 -14.75 -6.87
N HIS A 387 -7.74 -14.28 -7.23
CA HIS A 387 -6.66 -15.17 -7.66
C HIS A 387 -5.77 -15.69 -6.54
N PHE A 388 -5.64 -14.96 -5.41
CA PHE A 388 -4.87 -15.45 -4.26
C PHE A 388 -5.55 -16.64 -3.56
N ASN A 389 -6.89 -16.67 -3.50
CA ASN A 389 -7.63 -17.79 -2.91
C ASN A 389 -7.59 -19.09 -3.74
N LEU A 390 -7.31 -19.00 -5.05
CA LEU A 390 -7.24 -20.19 -5.92
C LEU A 390 -5.92 -20.96 -5.75
N THR A 391 -4.85 -20.33 -5.25
CA THR A 391 -3.56 -20.99 -5.03
C THR A 391 -3.44 -21.72 -3.68
N GLN A 392 -4.35 -21.52 -2.73
CA GLN A 392 -4.30 -22.22 -1.44
C GLN A 392 -5.05 -23.56 -1.41
N ASN A 393 -5.97 -23.82 -2.35
CA ASN A 393 -6.87 -24.98 -2.27
C ASN A 393 -6.58 -26.15 -3.21
N ASN A 394 -5.54 -26.11 -4.04
CA ASN A 394 -5.21 -27.24 -4.93
C ASN A 394 -4.02 -28.06 -4.43
N GLY A 395 -4.22 -28.71 -3.29
CA GLY A 395 -3.57 -29.97 -2.98
C GLY A 395 -4.37 -31.11 -3.60
N LEU A 396 -3.79 -31.77 -4.62
CA LEU A 396 -4.19 -33.10 -5.15
C LEU A 396 -5.70 -33.30 -5.42
N ALA A 397 -6.15 -33.03 -6.65
CA ALA A 397 -7.26 -33.81 -7.22
C ALA A 397 -7.20 -33.87 -8.75
N ASP A 398 -7.54 -35.06 -9.22
CA ASP A 398 -7.49 -35.69 -10.52
C ASP A 398 -8.13 -34.94 -11.70
N SER A 399 -7.68 -35.36 -12.88
CA SER A 399 -8.12 -35.05 -14.22
C SER A 399 -9.61 -35.26 -14.51
N ARG A 400 -10.12 -34.50 -15.49
CA ARG A 400 -11.42 -34.58 -16.21
C ARG A 400 -12.60 -33.82 -15.59
N SER A 401 -12.91 -32.64 -16.14
CA SER A 401 -14.18 -32.42 -16.86
C SER A 401 -14.19 -31.03 -17.53
N PHE A 402 -14.43 -31.03 -18.84
CA PHE A 402 -14.76 -29.84 -19.63
C PHE A 402 -16.18 -29.38 -19.31
N ILE A 403 -16.37 -28.08 -19.06
CA ILE A 403 -17.68 -27.43 -19.22
C ILE A 403 -17.50 -26.15 -20.05
N HIS A 404 -18.03 -26.21 -21.26
CA HIS A 404 -18.26 -25.08 -22.16
C HIS A 404 -19.32 -24.15 -21.56
N ILE A 405 -19.03 -22.84 -21.50
CA ILE A 405 -20.06 -21.80 -21.38
C ILE A 405 -19.85 -20.78 -22.49
N LYS A 406 -20.84 -20.68 -23.38
CA LYS A 406 -20.95 -19.69 -24.48
C LYS A 406 -21.21 -18.28 -23.90
N PRO A 407 -20.73 -17.21 -24.54
CA PRO A 407 -21.07 -15.85 -24.14
C PRO A 407 -22.49 -15.47 -24.61
N SER A 408 -23.31 -15.04 -23.65
CA SER A 408 -24.59 -14.39 -23.88
C SER A 408 -24.37 -12.92 -24.24
N LYS A 409 -24.97 -12.49 -25.36
CA LYS A 409 -25.02 -11.09 -25.83
C LYS A 409 -26.19 -10.36 -25.19
N THR A 410 -25.98 -9.14 -24.71
CA THR A 410 -26.96 -8.02 -24.65
C THR A 410 -26.21 -6.77 -24.13
N LYS A 411 -25.96 -5.68 -24.89
CA LYS A 411 -26.87 -4.57 -25.27
C LYS A 411 -27.76 -4.17 -24.08
N PHE A 412 -27.46 -3.13 -23.32
CA PHE A 412 -27.51 -1.70 -23.66
C PHE A 412 -26.56 -0.88 -22.77
#